data_AF-A0A7V9S4C0-F1
#
_entry.id   AF-A0A7V9S4C0-F1
#
_cell.length_a   1.000
_cell.length_b   1.000
_cell.length_c   1.000
_cell.angle_alpha   90.00
_cell.angle_beta   90.00
_cell.angle_gamma   90.00
#
_symmetry.space_group_name_H-M   'P 1'
#
loop_
_entity.id
_entity.type
_entity.pdbx_description
1 polymer ?
#
loop_
_entity_poly.entity_id
_entity_poly.type
_entity_poly.pdbx_seq_one_letter_code
_entity_poly.pdbx_strand_id
1 'polypeptide(L)'
;NAFTEQGVAMLSGVLSSDRAISVNIQIMRIFTRIRQMLTDNTELRLAIEKLEKKTDNQGKNIELVFQYLDELLEKKENPKPRQQIGYKKNK
;
A
#
# COMPACT_ATOMS: atom_id res chain seq x y z
N ASN A 1 19.26 16.97 25.55
CA ASN A 1 18.48 17.91 24.71
C ASN A 1 17.27 18.40 25.48
N ALA A 2 17.23 19.68 25.86
CA ALA A 2 16.19 20.26 26.71
C ALA A 2 14.84 20.54 25.98
N PHE A 3 14.78 20.32 24.66
CA PHE A 3 13.66 20.70 23.80
C PHE A 3 12.77 19.54 23.34
N THR A 4 12.88 18.36 23.97
CA THR A 4 11.97 17.22 23.73
C THR A 4 10.79 17.26 24.71
N GLU A 5 9.69 16.55 24.47
CA GLU A 5 8.52 16.52 25.37
C GLU A 5 8.93 16.30 26.83
N GLN A 6 9.85 15.36 27.07
CA GLN A 6 10.36 15.07 28.40
C GLN A 6 11.28 16.17 28.95
N GLY A 7 12.07 16.83 28.09
CA GLY A 7 12.94 17.95 28.46
C GLY A 7 12.18 19.21 28.86
N VAL A 8 11.09 19.53 28.15
CA VAL A 8 10.22 20.68 28.45
C VAL A 8 9.35 20.41 29.66
N ALA A 9 8.83 19.17 29.81
CA ALA A 9 8.12 18.75 31.01
C ALA A 9 9.01 18.85 32.26
N MET A 10 10.26 18.38 32.20
CA MET A 10 11.23 18.50 33.30
C MET A 10 11.54 19.95 33.68
N LEU A 11 11.66 20.86 32.69
CA LEU A 11 11.86 22.29 32.94
C LEU A 11 10.64 22.98 33.58
N SER A 12 9.42 22.56 33.23
CA SER A 12 8.19 23.12 33.82
C SER A 12 8.00 22.74 35.28
N GLY A 13 8.55 21.60 35.72
CA GLY A 13 8.57 21.22 37.14
C GLY A 13 9.57 22.05 37.97
N VAL A 14 10.64 22.54 37.35
CA VAL A 14 11.65 23.42 37.99
C VAL A 14 11.18 24.88 38.02
N LEU A 15 10.46 25.32 36.98
CA LEU A 15 9.87 26.66 36.88
C LEU A 15 8.37 26.55 37.20
N SER A 16 8.01 26.48 38.49
CA SER A 16 6.63 26.40 38.99
C SER A 16 5.80 27.69 38.85
N SER A 17 6.17 28.56 37.90
CA SER A 17 5.44 29.80 37.60
C SER A 17 4.29 29.52 36.62
N ASP A 18 3.15 30.18 36.82
CA ASP A 18 2.00 30.15 35.90
C ASP A 18 2.39 30.42 34.43
N ARG A 19 3.40 31.28 34.23
CA ARG A 19 3.97 31.60 32.91
C ARG A 19 4.60 30.35 32.27
N ALA A 20 5.37 29.59 33.03
CA ALA A 20 6.09 28.42 32.54
C ALA A 20 5.13 27.24 32.28
N ILE A 21 4.09 27.07 33.10
CA ILE A 21 3.03 26.09 32.88
C ILE A 21 2.30 26.38 31.55
N SER A 22 1.91 27.63 31.32
CA SER A 22 1.24 28.05 30.08
C SER A 22 2.10 27.81 28.83
N VAL A 23 3.40 28.10 28.92
CA VAL A 23 4.35 27.86 27.81
C VAL A 23 4.52 26.36 27.55
N ASN A 24 4.63 25.53 28.58
CA ASN A 24 4.73 24.07 28.41
C ASN A 24 3.49 23.48 27.71
N ILE A 25 2.28 23.90 28.11
CA ILE A 25 1.04 23.46 27.46
C ILE A 25 1.04 23.84 25.96
N GLN A 26 1.48 25.04 25.63
CA GLN A 26 1.56 25.49 24.23
C GLN A 26 2.57 24.68 23.43
N ILE A 27 3.73 24.38 24.00
CA ILE A 27 4.75 23.54 23.38
C ILE A 27 4.20 22.13 23.12
N MET A 28 3.58 21.50 24.12
CA MET A 28 2.99 20.16 23.96
C MET A 28 1.93 20.14 22.85
N ARG A 29 1.04 21.15 22.79
CA ARG A 29 0.02 21.25 21.71
C ARG A 29 0.65 21.32 20.32
N ILE A 30 1.74 22.08 20.16
CA ILE A 30 2.46 22.19 18.89
C ILE A 30 3.08 20.84 18.52
N PHE A 31 3.76 20.17 19.47
CA PHE A 31 4.35 18.86 19.24
C PHE A 31 3.31 17.79 18.87
N THR A 32 2.17 17.75 19.56
CA THR A 32 1.07 16.82 19.21
C THR A 32 0.55 17.08 17.80
N ARG A 33 0.35 18.35 17.43
CA ARG A 33 -0.15 18.71 16.10
C ARG A 33 0.84 18.34 14.98
N ILE A 34 2.14 18.57 15.20
CA ILE A 34 3.19 18.16 14.25
C ILE A 34 3.19 16.65 14.08
N ARG A 35 3.13 15.89 15.18
CA ARG A 35 3.10 14.42 15.14
C ARG A 35 1.88 13.91 14.39
N GLN A 36 0.70 14.47 14.66
CA GLN A 36 -0.55 14.09 13.99
C GLN A 36 -0.47 14.37 12.48
N MET A 37 0.02 15.54 12.07
CA MET A 37 0.22 15.85 10.64
C MET A 37 1.19 14.87 9.97
N LEU A 38 2.25 14.44 10.65
CA LEU A 38 3.19 13.44 10.11
C LEU A 38 2.51 12.07 9.97
N THR A 39 1.76 11.62 10.98
CA THR A 39 1.04 10.35 10.96
C THR A 39 -0.03 10.33 9.86
N ASP A 40 -0.83 11.38 9.73
CA ASP A 40 -1.89 11.49 8.71
C ASP A 40 -1.31 11.34 7.29
N ASN A 41 -0.13 11.93 7.04
CA ASN A 41 0.56 11.78 5.76
C ASN A 41 1.08 10.35 5.52
N THR A 42 1.51 9.63 6.56
CA THR A 42 1.98 8.25 6.42
C THR A 42 0.83 7.28 6.13
N GLU A 43 -0.32 7.45 6.78
CA GLU A 43 -1.50 6.62 6.53
C GLU A 43 -2.03 6.80 5.11
N LEU A 44 -2.07 8.04 4.63
CA LEU A 44 -2.44 8.35 3.24
C LEU A 44 -1.47 7.72 2.23
N ARG A 45 -0.16 7.80 2.47
CA ARG A 45 0.85 7.16 1.60
C ARG A 45 0.67 5.64 1.55
N LEU A 46 0.45 4.99 2.70
CA LEU A 46 0.24 3.54 2.77
C LEU A 46 -1.07 3.12 2.06
N ALA A 47 -2.12 3.92 2.18
CA ALA A 47 -3.38 3.67 1.47
C ALA A 47 -3.20 3.76 -0.05
N ILE A 48 -2.46 4.76 -0.54
CA ILE A 48 -2.12 4.92 -1.97
C ILE A 48 -1.30 3.73 -2.46
N GLU A 49 -0.22 3.36 -1.76
CA GLU A 49 0.63 2.23 -2.15
C GLU A 49 -0.17 0.91 -2.25
N LYS A 50 -1.12 0.71 -1.33
CA LYS A 50 -2.02 -0.45 -1.35
C LYS A 50 -2.96 -0.44 -2.54
N LEU A 51 -3.46 0.73 -2.96
CA LEU A 51 -4.30 0.88 -4.15
C LEU A 51 -3.51 0.66 -5.43
N GLU A 52 -2.29 1.21 -5.52
CA GLU A 52 -1.38 0.98 -6.64
C GLU A 52 -1.08 -0.51 -6.82
N LYS A 53 -0.68 -1.21 -5.76
CA LYS A 53 -0.43 -2.66 -5.79
C LYS A 53 -1.63 -3.48 -6.24
N LYS A 54 -2.84 -3.11 -5.81
CA LYS A 54 -4.08 -3.80 -6.25
C LYS A 54 -4.34 -3.58 -7.73
N THR A 55 -4.15 -2.35 -8.21
CA THR A 55 -4.37 -1.97 -9.61
C THR A 55 -3.38 -2.67 -10.53
N ASP A 56 -2.10 -2.72 -10.16
CA ASP A 56 -1.07 -3.45 -10.91
C ASP A 56 -1.40 -4.94 -11.04
N ASN A 57 -1.88 -5.56 -9.96
CA ASN A 57 -2.27 -6.96 -9.99
C ASN A 57 -3.49 -7.21 -10.89
N GLN A 58 -4.44 -6.29 -10.92
CA GLN A 58 -5.58 -6.34 -11.85
C GLN A 58 -5.12 -6.21 -13.30
N GLY A 59 -4.16 -5.33 -13.60
CA GLY A 59 -3.58 -5.20 -14.94
C GLY A 59 -2.98 -6.51 -15.45
N LYS A 60 -2.17 -7.20 -14.61
CA LYS A 60 -1.59 -8.50 -14.95
C LYS A 60 -2.64 -9.59 -15.19
N ASN A 61 -3.70 -9.60 -14.39
CA ASN A 61 -4.78 -10.56 -14.57
C ASN A 61 -5.52 -10.35 -15.90
N ILE A 62 -5.72 -9.09 -16.30
CA ILE A 62 -6.35 -8.76 -17.59
C ILE A 62 -5.46 -9.20 -18.75
N GLU A 63 -4.15 -8.93 -18.67
CA GLU A 63 -3.18 -9.37 -19.68
C GLU A 63 -3.19 -10.89 -19.86
N LEU A 64 -3.25 -11.64 -18.75
CA LEU A 64 -3.33 -13.10 -18.76
C LEU A 64 -4.64 -13.60 -19.40
N VAL A 65 -5.78 -12.96 -19.12
CA VAL A 65 -7.06 -13.29 -19.74
C VAL A 65 -6.98 -13.11 -21.26
N PHE A 66 -6.40 -12.01 -21.74
CA PHE A 66 -6.25 -11.78 -23.17
C PHE A 66 -5.29 -12.79 -23.82
N GLN A 67 -4.17 -13.13 -23.19
CA GLN A 67 -3.30 -14.21 -23.67
C GLN A 67 -4.06 -15.54 -23.85
N TYR A 68 -4.89 -15.93 -22.89
CA TYR A 68 -5.69 -17.14 -23.02
C TYR A 68 -6.76 -17.05 -24.10
N LEU A 69 -7.39 -15.88 -24.28
CA LEU A 69 -8.34 -15.68 -25.37
C LEU A 69 -7.66 -15.81 -26.73
N ASP A 70 -6.47 -15.23 -26.90
CA ASP A 70 -5.68 -15.32 -28.12
C ASP A 70 -5.27 -16.76 -28.42
N GLU A 71 -4.78 -17.52 -27.41
CA GLU A 71 -4.47 -18.95 -27.57
C GLU A 71 -5.68 -19.78 -28.00
N LEU A 72 -6.87 -19.47 -27.47
CA LEU A 72 -8.11 -20.17 -27.80
C LEU A 72 -8.56 -19.85 -29.24
N LEU A 73 -8.42 -18.59 -29.67
CA LEU A 73 -8.69 -18.18 -31.04
C LEU A 73 -7.73 -18.89 -32.02
N GLU A 74 -6.44 -18.94 -31.70
CA GLU A 74 -5.43 -19.62 -32.51
C GLU A 74 -5.72 -21.13 -32.66
N LYS A 75 -6.08 -21.81 -31.57
CA LYS A 75 -6.48 -23.23 -31.59
C LYS A 75 -7.72 -23.50 -32.44
N LYS A 76 -8.64 -22.52 -32.55
CA LYS A 76 -9.85 -22.62 -33.37
C LYS A 76 -9.55 -22.42 -34.85
N GLU A 77 -8.67 -21.48 -35.19
CA GLU A 77 -8.29 -21.17 -36.58
C GLU A 77 -7.36 -22.24 -37.17
N ASN A 78 -6.45 -22.80 -36.37
CA ASN A 78 -5.51 -23.84 -36.79
C ASN A 78 -5.75 -25.17 -36.06
N PRO A 79 -6.83 -25.90 -36.40
CA PRO A 79 -7.14 -27.15 -35.73
C PRO A 79 -6.06 -28.20 -36.04
N LYS A 80 -5.42 -28.73 -34.99
CA LYS A 80 -4.46 -29.83 -35.14
C LYS A 80 -5.16 -31.06 -35.74
N PRO A 81 -4.55 -31.75 -36.72
CA PRO A 81 -5.15 -32.94 -37.31
C PRO A 81 -5.38 -33.99 -36.22
N ARG A 82 -6.63 -34.45 -36.11
CA ARG A 82 -7.04 -35.43 -35.11
C ARG A 82 -6.32 -36.75 -35.36
N GLN A 83 -5.72 -37.34 -34.32
CA GLN A 83 -5.27 -38.74 -34.41
C GLN A 83 -6.49 -39.62 -34.69
N GLN A 84 -6.44 -40.37 -35.78
CA GLN A 84 -7.50 -41.32 -36.12
C GLN A 84 -7.50 -42.45 -35.09
N ILE A 85 -8.58 -42.54 -34.33
CA ILE A 85 -8.80 -43.61 -33.36
C ILE A 85 -9.79 -44.59 -33.99
N GLY A 86 -9.32 -45.78 -34.36
CA GLY A 86 -10.14 -46.79 -35.02
C GLY A 86 -9.37 -48.06 -35.34
N TYR A 87 -10.09 -49.18 -35.44
CA TYR A 87 -9.51 -50.48 -35.75
C TYR A 87 -8.99 -50.50 -37.20
N LYS A 88 -7.66 -50.60 -37.37
CA LYS A 88 -7.05 -50.80 -38.68
C LYS A 88 -7.12 -52.28 -39.04
N LYS A 89 -7.97 -52.66 -39.99
CA LYS A 89 -7.93 -53.99 -40.59
C LYS A 89 -6.64 -54.10 -41.41
N ASN A 90 -5.66 -54.84 -40.90
CA ASN A 90 -4.49 -55.24 -41.67
C ASN A 90 -4.94 -56.15 -42.82
N LYS A 91 -4.46 -55.87 -44.03
CA LYS A 91 -4.59 -56.71 -45.22
C LYS A 91 -3.42 -57.65 -45.30
#